data_AF-K5XW33-F1
#
_entry.id   AF-K5XW33-F1
#
_cell.length_a   1.000
_cell.length_b   1.000
_cell.length_c   1.000
_cell.angle_alpha   90.00
_cell.angle_beta   90.00
_cell.angle_gamma   90.00
#
_symmetry.space_group_name_H-M   'P 1'
#
loop_
_entity.id
_entity.type
_entity.pdbx_description
1 polymer ?
#
loop_
_entity_poly.entity_id
_entity_poly.type
_entity_poly.pdbx_seq_one_letter_code
_entity_poly.pdbx_strand_id
1 'polypeptide(L)'
;MSDIEDDAGTSRQIKDDVEDSYGEPVSRKRAKKGGKGKRSARKEAEDNDSDEAIEVTNFPDQPLKRDQIGKLLGLAEDWEKVAEIIKRPFPKYGMAAGGLADLGDEDAIEKVDEIDGYMRESLDVIGVIKAHANALNVIRQSGLQGQDIEQVEALYAKTAKTTVADYKKKTTRQKYAKEEAYVAFKSSIWESKHPGIPMPPITEQIPREKADNSDEDDDLEVGGVTQNYLCPLTLTLLADPYTSIACGHSFSAAAITATFGGSNGLRKCPAAGCNKQFSLAHCKPDKDLAKKVKAYKRRMERNREDSDAEEVVD
;
A
#
# COMPACT_ATOMS: atom_id res chain seq x y z
N MET A 1 -8.05 45.00 -55.43
CA MET A 1 -7.89 46.41 -55.02
C MET A 1 -7.74 46.37 -53.50
N SER A 2 -6.51 46.18 -53.00
CA SER A 2 -5.48 47.22 -52.72
C SER A 2 -5.90 48.02 -51.48
N ASP A 3 -5.16 48.19 -50.38
CA ASP A 3 -3.75 48.05 -49.95
C ASP A 3 -3.80 47.95 -48.39
N ILE A 4 -2.98 47.18 -47.63
CA ILE A 4 -1.54 47.34 -47.28
C ILE A 4 -1.24 48.75 -46.72
N GLU A 5 -0.81 48.93 -45.47
CA GLU A 5 0.50 48.70 -44.81
C GLU A 5 0.28 48.98 -43.29
N ASP A 6 1.11 48.73 -42.28
CA ASP A 6 2.29 47.93 -41.91
C ASP A 6 2.54 48.34 -40.44
N ASP A 7 3.06 47.45 -39.57
CA ASP A 7 4.39 47.65 -38.97
C ASP A 7 4.82 46.45 -38.07
N ALA A 8 6.11 46.16 -38.20
CA ALA A 8 6.99 45.09 -37.70
C ALA A 8 7.01 44.90 -36.17
N GLY A 9 7.55 43.85 -35.55
CA GLY A 9 8.55 42.80 -35.86
C GLY A 9 8.98 42.22 -34.47
N THR A 10 9.65 41.09 -34.26
CA THR A 10 10.50 40.19 -35.06
C THR A 10 10.71 38.92 -34.23
N SER A 11 10.68 37.75 -34.85
CA SER A 11 11.16 36.48 -34.29
C SER A 11 12.66 36.30 -34.58
N ARG A 12 13.38 35.58 -33.72
CA ARG A 12 14.65 34.93 -34.08
C ARG A 12 14.73 33.54 -33.47
N GLN A 13 14.80 32.55 -34.35
CA GLN A 13 15.30 31.21 -34.09
C GLN A 13 16.82 31.25 -33.90
N ILE A 14 17.37 30.36 -33.08
CA ILE A 14 18.75 29.89 -33.19
C ILE A 14 18.73 28.36 -33.10
N LYS A 15 19.38 27.72 -34.08
CA LYS A 15 19.59 26.29 -34.25
C LYS A 15 20.84 25.82 -33.48
N ASP A 16 20.87 24.50 -33.29
CA ASP A 16 21.87 23.61 -32.69
C ASP A 16 23.32 23.80 -33.16
N ASP A 17 24.27 23.46 -32.27
CA ASP A 17 25.48 22.71 -32.63
C ASP A 17 26.09 21.99 -31.40
N VAL A 18 26.64 20.81 -31.69
CA VAL A 18 27.07 19.69 -30.83
C VAL A 18 28.45 19.93 -30.22
N GLU A 19 28.72 19.47 -28.99
CA GLU A 19 30.02 18.82 -28.66
C GLU A 19 29.98 18.02 -27.34
N ASP A 20 30.40 16.77 -27.47
CA ASP A 20 30.54 15.74 -26.44
C ASP A 20 31.93 15.89 -25.78
N SER A 21 32.00 16.04 -24.47
CA SER A 21 33.28 16.11 -23.74
C SER A 21 33.11 15.64 -22.29
N TYR A 22 33.44 14.36 -22.09
CA TYR A 22 33.73 13.78 -20.79
C TYR A 22 34.94 14.50 -20.17
N GLY A 23 34.72 15.24 -19.08
CA GLY A 23 35.77 15.93 -18.32
C GLY A 23 35.76 15.53 -16.85
N GLU A 24 36.81 14.84 -16.42
CA GLU A 24 37.10 14.42 -15.04
C GLU A 24 37.17 15.61 -14.05
N PRO A 25 36.88 15.40 -12.75
CA PRO A 25 37.03 16.45 -11.74
C PRO A 25 38.51 16.70 -11.39
N VAL A 26 39.05 17.81 -11.90
CA VAL A 26 40.40 18.28 -11.58
C VAL A 26 40.48 18.84 -10.15
N SER A 27 41.38 18.24 -9.37
CA SER A 27 41.80 18.60 -8.02
C SER A 27 42.14 20.08 -7.83
N ARG A 28 41.49 20.73 -6.85
CA ARG A 28 41.77 22.12 -6.42
C ARG A 28 43.08 22.18 -5.62
N LYS A 29 44.21 22.52 -6.26
CA LYS A 29 45.42 23.00 -5.58
C LYS A 29 45.26 24.47 -5.19
N ARG A 30 45.22 24.76 -3.89
CA ARG A 30 45.27 26.12 -3.32
C ARG A 30 46.71 26.60 -3.24
N ALA A 31 46.97 27.81 -3.74
CA ALA A 31 48.29 28.44 -3.80
C ALA A 31 48.75 29.08 -2.46
N LYS A 32 50.08 29.22 -2.38
CA LYS A 32 50.98 29.65 -1.29
C LYS A 32 50.72 31.02 -0.62
N LYS A 33 51.08 31.08 0.67
CA LYS A 33 51.83 32.15 1.38
C LYS A 33 52.63 31.41 2.47
N GLY A 34 53.95 31.49 2.65
CA GLY A 34 54.94 32.54 2.41
C GLY A 34 55.64 32.78 3.76
N GLY A 35 56.74 32.07 4.05
CA GLY A 35 57.48 32.19 5.31
C GLY A 35 58.90 31.63 5.21
N LYS A 36 59.89 32.52 5.35
CA LYS A 36 61.34 32.28 5.22
C LYS A 36 61.89 31.46 6.39
N GLY A 37 62.88 30.59 6.13
CA GLY A 37 63.80 30.15 7.19
C GLY A 37 64.68 28.94 6.90
N LYS A 38 65.98 29.22 6.66
CA LYS A 38 67.16 28.35 6.86
C LYS A 38 67.32 27.07 6.03
N ARG A 39 68.25 27.16 5.08
CA ARG A 39 68.98 26.06 4.43
C ARG A 39 69.72 25.23 5.48
N SER A 40 69.51 23.92 5.48
CA SER A 40 70.44 22.92 5.99
C SER A 40 70.51 21.79 4.98
N ALA A 41 71.69 21.58 4.41
CA ALA A 41 71.96 20.47 3.52
C ALA A 41 71.80 19.15 4.28
N ARG A 42 70.89 18.28 3.83
CA ARG A 42 70.82 16.89 4.26
C ARG A 42 70.44 16.03 3.06
N LYS A 43 71.38 15.16 2.71
CA LYS A 43 71.38 14.04 1.77
C LYS A 43 70.02 13.72 1.13
N GLU A 44 70.01 13.71 -0.20
CA GLU A 44 69.08 12.94 -1.02
C GLU A 44 69.14 11.48 -0.53
N ALA A 45 68.16 11.09 0.28
CA ALA A 45 67.75 9.70 0.33
C ALA A 45 66.79 9.54 -0.84
N GLU A 46 67.08 8.60 -1.72
CA GLU A 46 66.13 8.09 -2.69
C GLU A 46 64.95 7.53 -1.89
N ASP A 47 63.91 8.35 -1.68
CA ASP A 47 62.59 7.84 -1.33
C ASP A 47 62.12 7.07 -2.55
N ASN A 48 62.38 5.76 -2.51
CA ASN A 48 61.71 4.80 -3.35
C ASN A 48 60.27 4.70 -2.83
N ASP A 49 59.48 5.76 -3.07
CA ASP A 49 58.02 5.73 -2.97
C ASP A 49 57.55 4.83 -4.11
N SER A 50 57.66 3.51 -3.88
CA SER A 50 56.82 2.59 -4.61
C SER A 50 55.41 2.91 -4.17
N ASP A 51 54.69 3.68 -5.00
CA ASP A 51 53.23 3.69 -5.07
C ASP A 51 52.78 2.26 -5.40
N GLU A 52 52.94 1.36 -4.44
CA GLU A 52 52.51 -0.02 -4.53
C GLU A 52 50.99 0.05 -4.45
N ALA A 53 50.37 0.00 -5.64
CA ALA A 53 48.95 0.14 -5.80
C ALA A 53 48.25 -0.80 -4.81
N ILE A 54 47.43 -0.22 -3.92
CA ILE A 54 46.68 -0.97 -2.91
C ILE A 54 45.92 -2.08 -3.62
N GLU A 55 46.33 -3.33 -3.38
CA GLU A 55 45.74 -4.49 -4.04
C GLU A 55 44.36 -4.75 -3.42
N VAL A 56 43.35 -4.12 -4.01
CA VAL A 56 41.95 -4.09 -3.52
C VAL A 56 41.37 -5.50 -3.33
N THR A 57 41.88 -6.50 -4.07
CA THR A 57 41.44 -7.90 -3.99
C THR A 57 41.81 -8.59 -2.67
N ASN A 58 42.71 -8.02 -1.87
CA ASN A 58 43.18 -8.62 -0.62
C ASN A 58 42.47 -8.07 0.63
N PHE A 59 41.44 -7.23 0.47
CA PHE A 59 40.64 -6.68 1.56
C PHE A 59 39.34 -7.50 1.72
N PRO A 60 39.23 -8.37 2.74
CA PRO A 60 37.98 -9.10 2.99
C PRO A 60 36.88 -8.15 3.47
N ASP A 61 35.63 -8.53 3.20
CA ASP A 61 34.46 -7.77 3.68
C ASP A 61 34.48 -7.66 5.20
N GLN A 62 34.35 -6.43 5.69
CA GLN A 62 34.27 -6.20 7.13
C GLN A 62 32.87 -6.54 7.65
N PRO A 63 32.76 -7.14 8.84
CA PRO A 63 31.47 -7.41 9.44
C PRO A 63 30.73 -6.12 9.77
N LEU A 64 29.39 -6.15 9.64
CA LEU A 64 28.55 -5.01 9.96
C LEU A 64 28.73 -4.55 11.42
N LYS A 65 28.96 -3.26 11.60
CA LYS A 65 28.98 -2.63 12.93
C LYS A 65 27.57 -2.48 13.48
N ARG A 66 27.45 -2.36 14.81
CA ARG A 66 26.14 -2.27 15.50
C ARG A 66 25.27 -1.09 15.04
N ASP A 67 25.88 0.03 14.69
CA ASP A 67 25.19 1.21 14.12
C ASP A 67 24.66 0.94 12.70
N GLN A 68 25.33 0.08 11.93
CA GLN A 68 24.92 -0.29 10.57
C GLN A 68 23.79 -1.33 10.58
N ILE A 69 23.74 -2.21 11.58
CA ILE A 69 22.64 -3.17 11.78
C ILE A 69 21.28 -2.44 11.92
N GLY A 70 21.27 -1.25 12.53
CA GLY A 70 20.06 -0.42 12.61
C GLY A 70 19.52 0.03 11.25
N LYS A 71 20.38 0.19 10.23
CA LYS A 71 19.95 0.57 8.87
C LYS A 71 19.16 -0.54 8.18
N LEU A 72 19.39 -1.81 8.53
CA LEU A 72 18.62 -2.94 8.02
C LEU A 72 17.15 -2.88 8.44
N LEU A 73 16.86 -2.36 9.64
CA LEU A 73 15.48 -2.11 10.08
C LEU A 73 14.81 -1.07 9.18
N GLY A 74 15.48 0.06 8.90
CA GLY A 74 14.94 1.09 8.02
C GLY A 74 14.61 0.57 6.62
N LEU A 75 15.49 -0.26 6.05
CA LEU A 75 15.23 -0.90 4.75
C LEU A 75 14.06 -1.89 4.81
N ALA A 76 13.90 -2.64 5.90
CA ALA A 76 12.75 -3.53 6.09
C ALA A 76 11.44 -2.74 6.20
N GLU A 77 11.43 -1.64 6.97
CA GLU A 77 10.29 -0.74 7.07
C GLU A 77 9.95 -0.08 5.72
N ASP A 78 10.95 0.23 4.89
CA ASP A 78 10.72 0.78 3.56
C ASP A 78 10.01 -0.22 2.64
N TRP A 79 10.39 -1.51 2.69
CA TRP A 79 9.61 -2.56 2.02
C TRP A 79 8.17 -2.62 2.51
N GLU A 80 7.94 -2.55 3.82
CA GLU A 80 6.59 -2.54 4.38
C GLU A 80 5.78 -1.31 3.92
N LYS A 81 6.38 -0.13 3.83
CA LYS A 81 5.73 1.07 3.26
C LYS A 81 5.34 0.86 1.80
N VAL A 82 6.18 0.18 1.00
CA VAL A 82 5.83 -0.15 -0.39
C VAL A 82 4.63 -1.08 -0.44
N ALA A 83 4.57 -2.10 0.42
CA ALA A 83 3.40 -2.97 0.54
C ALA A 83 2.12 -2.19 0.87
N GLU A 84 2.20 -1.23 1.80
CA GLU A 84 1.05 -0.37 2.15
C GLU A 84 0.60 0.53 0.99
N ILE A 85 1.52 0.99 0.14
CA ILE A 85 1.17 1.76 -1.07
C ILE A 85 0.37 0.89 -2.05
N ILE A 86 0.77 -0.37 -2.25
CA ILE A 86 0.10 -1.31 -3.18
C ILE A 86 -1.30 -1.68 -2.69
N LYS A 87 -1.55 -1.68 -1.38
CA LYS A 87 -2.89 -1.95 -0.82
C LYS A 87 -3.89 -0.82 -1.01
N ARG A 88 -3.45 0.43 -1.17
CA ARG A 88 -4.34 1.62 -1.29
C ARG A 88 -5.46 1.49 -2.34
N PRO A 89 -5.25 0.94 -3.54
CA PRO A 89 -6.33 0.77 -4.52
C PRO A 89 -7.34 -0.34 -4.20
N PHE A 90 -7.06 -1.26 -3.27
CA PHE A 90 -7.92 -2.45 -3.04
C PHE A 90 -9.40 -2.15 -2.75
N PRO A 91 -9.76 -1.12 -1.96
CA PRO A 91 -11.17 -0.75 -1.79
C PRO A 91 -11.87 -0.41 -3.11
N LYS A 92 -11.15 0.19 -4.08
CA LYS A 92 -11.69 0.52 -5.40
C LYS A 92 -11.93 -0.73 -6.23
N TYR A 93 -11.06 -1.73 -6.14
CA TYR A 93 -11.27 -3.03 -6.78
C TYR A 93 -12.55 -3.68 -6.27
N GLY A 94 -12.76 -3.67 -4.95
CA GLY A 94 -14.00 -4.17 -4.34
C GLY A 94 -15.26 -3.45 -4.83
N MET A 95 -15.23 -2.11 -4.90
CA MET A 95 -16.35 -1.33 -5.42
C MET A 95 -16.64 -1.61 -6.89
N ALA A 96 -15.59 -1.69 -7.72
CA ALA A 96 -15.74 -1.95 -9.15
C ALA A 96 -16.30 -3.35 -9.39
N ALA A 97 -15.73 -4.37 -8.75
CA ALA A 97 -16.21 -5.75 -8.85
C ALA A 97 -17.63 -5.92 -8.31
N GLY A 98 -17.97 -5.30 -7.17
CA GLY A 98 -19.34 -5.31 -6.65
C GLY A 98 -20.34 -4.65 -7.60
N GLY A 99 -19.97 -3.52 -8.22
CA GLY A 99 -20.83 -2.84 -9.19
C GLY A 99 -20.99 -3.59 -10.52
N LEU A 100 -19.97 -4.33 -10.95
CA LEU A 100 -20.06 -5.25 -12.09
C LEU A 100 -20.92 -6.47 -11.76
N ALA A 101 -20.74 -7.05 -10.56
CA ALA A 101 -21.57 -8.15 -10.10
C ALA A 101 -23.07 -7.79 -10.06
N ASP A 102 -23.40 -6.51 -9.80
CA ASP A 102 -24.79 -6.00 -9.82
C ASP A 102 -25.42 -5.97 -11.23
N LEU A 103 -24.62 -6.05 -12.30
CA LEU A 103 -25.12 -6.13 -13.69
C LEU A 103 -25.49 -7.57 -14.04
N GLY A 104 -24.67 -8.53 -13.62
CA GLY A 104 -24.95 -9.96 -13.75
C GLY A 104 -24.91 -10.53 -15.17
N ASP A 105 -24.61 -9.72 -16.19
CA ASP A 105 -24.38 -10.19 -17.55
C ASP A 105 -23.02 -10.92 -17.70
N GLU A 106 -22.86 -11.67 -18.79
CA GLU A 106 -21.69 -12.52 -19.03
C GLU A 106 -20.40 -11.68 -19.07
N ASP A 107 -20.43 -10.53 -19.74
CA ASP A 107 -19.31 -9.57 -19.80
C ASP A 107 -18.92 -9.03 -18.41
N ALA A 108 -19.89 -8.79 -17.53
CA ALA A 108 -19.62 -8.32 -16.19
C ALA A 108 -19.04 -9.42 -15.30
N ILE A 109 -19.47 -10.68 -15.47
CA ILE A 109 -18.88 -11.82 -14.77
C ILE A 109 -17.40 -11.99 -15.15
N GLU A 110 -17.08 -11.94 -16.44
CA GLU A 110 -15.70 -12.01 -16.92
C GLU A 110 -14.83 -10.91 -16.32
N LYS A 111 -15.30 -9.66 -16.32
CA LYS A 111 -14.57 -8.53 -15.71
C LYS A 111 -14.42 -8.64 -14.20
N VAL A 112 -15.38 -9.25 -13.50
CA VAL A 112 -15.24 -9.52 -12.05
C VAL A 112 -14.09 -10.50 -11.81
N ASP A 113 -13.98 -11.53 -12.63
CA ASP A 113 -12.90 -12.52 -12.56
C ASP A 113 -11.54 -11.91 -12.92
N GLU A 114 -11.48 -11.02 -13.92
CA GLU A 114 -10.27 -10.24 -14.23
C GLU A 114 -9.81 -9.41 -13.03
N ILE A 115 -10.72 -8.70 -12.36
CA ILE A 115 -10.39 -7.90 -11.17
C ILE A 115 -9.96 -8.80 -10.01
N ASP A 116 -10.56 -9.98 -9.83
CA ASP A 116 -10.10 -10.97 -8.84
C ASP A 116 -8.66 -11.42 -9.13
N GLY A 117 -8.33 -11.64 -10.41
CA GLY A 117 -6.98 -11.92 -10.88
C GLY A 117 -6.00 -10.82 -10.47
N TYR A 118 -6.29 -9.56 -10.82
CA TYR A 118 -5.44 -8.42 -10.45
C TYR A 118 -5.30 -8.24 -8.92
N MET A 119 -6.36 -8.51 -8.16
CA MET A 119 -6.32 -8.46 -6.70
C MET A 119 -5.34 -9.52 -6.15
N ARG A 120 -5.42 -10.76 -6.64
CA ARG A 120 -4.52 -11.85 -6.22
C ARG A 120 -3.09 -11.58 -6.63
N GLU A 121 -2.85 -11.13 -7.86
CA GLU A 121 -1.51 -10.75 -8.32
C GLU A 121 -0.90 -9.64 -7.45
N SER A 122 -1.69 -8.63 -7.11
CA SER A 122 -1.25 -7.54 -6.23
C SER A 122 -0.90 -8.05 -4.82
N LEU A 123 -1.69 -8.99 -4.29
CA LEU A 123 -1.42 -9.65 -3.00
C LEU A 123 -0.16 -10.53 -3.06
N ASP A 124 0.07 -11.24 -4.16
CA ASP A 124 1.30 -11.99 -4.41
C ASP A 124 2.53 -11.07 -4.41
N VAL A 125 2.44 -9.90 -5.06
CA VAL A 125 3.51 -8.88 -5.05
C VAL A 125 3.75 -8.37 -3.62
N ILE A 126 2.69 -8.08 -2.86
CA ILE A 126 2.81 -7.70 -1.44
C ILE A 126 3.48 -8.81 -0.63
N GLY A 127 3.13 -10.07 -0.86
CA GLY A 127 3.72 -11.21 -0.17
C GLY A 127 5.22 -11.36 -0.45
N VAL A 128 5.63 -11.15 -1.70
CA VAL A 128 7.05 -11.10 -2.09
C VAL A 128 7.76 -9.93 -1.39
N ILE A 129 7.18 -8.74 -1.38
CA ILE A 129 7.73 -7.57 -0.67
C ILE A 129 7.90 -7.84 0.83
N LYS A 130 6.88 -8.40 1.48
CA LYS A 130 6.95 -8.81 2.89
C LYS A 130 8.03 -9.88 3.12
N ALA A 131 8.27 -10.78 2.16
CA ALA A 131 9.35 -11.76 2.24
C ALA A 131 10.74 -11.08 2.19
N HIS A 132 10.93 -10.07 1.35
CA HIS A 132 12.16 -9.26 1.34
C HIS A 132 12.35 -8.48 2.66
N ALA A 133 11.29 -7.91 3.23
CA ALA A 133 11.34 -7.28 4.55
C ALA A 133 11.74 -8.29 5.65
N ASN A 134 11.13 -9.48 5.63
CA ASN A 134 11.46 -10.56 6.56
C ASN A 134 12.93 -11.01 6.42
N ALA A 135 13.43 -11.15 5.20
CA ALA A 135 14.84 -11.47 4.97
C ALA A 135 15.77 -10.47 5.67
N LEU A 136 15.53 -9.17 5.55
CA LEU A 136 16.32 -8.14 6.24
C LEU A 136 16.17 -8.24 7.77
N ASN A 137 14.97 -8.51 8.27
CA ASN A 137 14.72 -8.68 9.71
C ASN A 137 15.46 -9.89 10.29
N VAL A 138 15.50 -11.01 9.57
CA VAL A 138 16.26 -12.22 9.96
C VAL A 138 17.75 -11.89 10.07
N ILE A 139 18.30 -11.21 9.06
CA ILE A 139 19.72 -10.82 9.04
C ILE A 139 20.03 -9.89 10.21
N ARG A 140 19.16 -8.90 10.45
CA ARG A 140 19.28 -7.99 11.57
C ARG A 140 19.28 -8.75 12.90
N GLN A 141 18.37 -9.71 13.07
CA GLN A 141 18.25 -10.49 14.29
C GLN A 141 19.53 -11.32 14.57
N SER A 142 20.10 -11.96 13.54
CA SER A 142 21.40 -12.63 13.63
C SER A 142 22.51 -11.70 14.10
N GLY A 143 22.60 -10.49 13.53
CA GLY A 143 23.60 -9.49 13.95
C GLY A 143 23.41 -8.99 15.38
N LEU A 144 22.15 -8.81 15.82
CA LEU A 144 21.84 -8.43 17.20
C LEU A 144 22.21 -9.53 18.21
N GLN A 145 22.16 -10.80 17.80
CA GLN A 145 22.60 -11.95 18.59
C GLN A 145 24.14 -12.08 18.65
N GLY A 146 24.89 -11.20 17.97
CA GLY A 146 26.35 -11.19 18.00
C GLY A 146 27.00 -12.09 16.96
N GLN A 147 26.26 -12.51 15.92
CA GLN A 147 26.87 -13.14 14.76
C GLN A 147 27.51 -12.09 13.86
N ASP A 148 28.72 -12.34 13.39
CA ASP A 148 29.40 -11.48 12.43
C ASP A 148 28.70 -11.59 11.06
N ILE A 149 28.20 -10.45 10.57
CA ILE A 149 27.53 -10.38 9.26
C ILE A 149 28.53 -9.84 8.24
N GLU A 150 29.17 -10.76 7.52
CA GLU A 150 30.00 -10.48 6.35
C GLU A 150 29.19 -10.67 5.06
N GLN A 151 29.65 -10.09 3.94
CA GLN A 151 29.01 -10.25 2.61
C GLN A 151 27.48 -10.04 2.63
N VAL A 152 27.06 -8.90 3.19
CA VAL A 152 25.64 -8.57 3.45
C VAL A 152 24.77 -8.75 2.21
N GLU A 153 25.28 -8.38 1.04
CA GLU A 153 24.56 -8.51 -0.24
C GLU A 153 24.28 -9.98 -0.58
N ALA A 154 25.29 -10.85 -0.52
CA ALA A 154 25.14 -12.27 -0.82
C ALA A 154 24.23 -12.95 0.21
N LEU A 155 24.35 -12.58 1.48
CA LEU A 155 23.54 -13.09 2.57
C LEU A 155 22.07 -12.66 2.42
N TYR A 156 21.82 -11.40 2.05
CA TYR A 156 20.50 -10.91 1.69
C TYR A 156 19.93 -11.65 0.49
N ALA A 157 20.66 -11.76 -0.62
CA ALA A 157 20.19 -12.43 -1.83
C ALA A 157 19.79 -13.89 -1.56
N LYS A 158 20.61 -14.61 -0.77
CA LYS A 158 20.30 -15.98 -0.32
C LYS A 158 19.05 -16.05 0.55
N THR A 159 18.95 -15.19 1.56
CA THR A 159 17.83 -15.20 2.53
C THR A 159 16.52 -14.76 1.87
N ALA A 160 16.58 -13.73 1.02
CA ALA A 160 15.45 -13.28 0.21
C ALA A 160 14.97 -14.39 -0.74
N LYS A 161 15.89 -15.09 -1.41
CA LYS A 161 15.53 -16.22 -2.29
C LYS A 161 14.80 -17.32 -1.53
N THR A 162 15.27 -17.68 -0.33
CA THR A 162 14.61 -18.68 0.52
C THR A 162 13.23 -18.22 0.98
N THR A 163 13.12 -17.03 1.57
CA THR A 163 11.85 -16.50 2.08
C THR A 163 10.81 -16.30 0.98
N VAL A 164 11.22 -15.84 -0.21
CA VAL A 164 10.36 -15.74 -1.40
C VAL A 164 9.94 -17.12 -1.90
N ALA A 165 10.85 -18.09 -1.92
CA ALA A 165 10.50 -19.46 -2.30
C ALA A 165 9.50 -20.08 -1.31
N ASP A 166 9.65 -19.82 -0.02
CA ASP A 166 8.73 -20.31 1.01
C ASP A 166 7.36 -19.64 0.90
N TYR A 167 7.30 -18.34 0.57
CA TYR A 167 6.04 -17.68 0.22
C TYR A 167 5.36 -18.32 -1.00
N LYS A 168 6.13 -18.63 -2.05
CA LYS A 168 5.60 -19.23 -3.29
C LYS A 168 5.07 -20.65 -3.10
N LYS A 169 5.55 -21.39 -2.10
CA LYS A 169 5.04 -22.73 -1.76
C LYS A 169 3.69 -22.70 -1.04
N LYS A 170 3.27 -21.55 -0.51
CA LYS A 170 1.99 -21.41 0.19
C LYS A 170 0.82 -21.63 -0.76
N THR A 171 -0.22 -22.28 -0.27
CA THR A 171 -1.47 -22.49 -1.02
C THR A 171 -2.24 -21.19 -1.19
N THR A 172 -3.22 -21.17 -2.09
CA THR A 172 -4.11 -20.02 -2.29
C THR A 172 -4.83 -19.62 -1.00
N ARG A 173 -5.26 -20.59 -0.19
CA ARG A 173 -5.91 -20.33 1.10
C ARG A 173 -4.94 -19.69 2.09
N GLN A 174 -3.73 -20.22 2.22
CA GLN A 174 -2.71 -19.67 3.11
C GLN A 174 -2.27 -18.25 2.73
N LYS A 175 -2.34 -17.91 1.44
CA LYS A 175 -1.99 -16.58 0.95
C LYS A 175 -3.09 -15.54 1.18
N TYR A 176 -4.36 -15.89 0.95
CA TYR A 176 -5.43 -14.89 0.81
C TYR A 176 -6.55 -15.01 1.82
N ALA A 177 -6.78 -16.17 2.44
CA ALA A 177 -7.93 -16.38 3.32
C ALA A 177 -7.88 -15.48 4.57
N LYS A 178 -6.68 -15.23 5.12
CA LYS A 178 -6.50 -14.36 6.29
C LYS A 178 -6.29 -12.88 5.93
N GLU A 179 -6.21 -12.52 4.65
CA GLU A 179 -5.97 -11.14 4.23
C GLU A 179 -7.29 -10.34 4.19
N GLU A 180 -7.47 -9.44 5.15
CA GLU A 180 -8.70 -8.64 5.34
C GLU A 180 -9.17 -7.93 4.06
N ALA A 181 -8.23 -7.42 3.28
CA ALA A 181 -8.56 -6.72 2.04
C ALA A 181 -9.17 -7.64 0.97
N TYR A 182 -8.74 -8.91 0.93
CA TYR A 182 -9.30 -9.90 0.03
C TYR A 182 -10.67 -10.37 0.49
N VAL A 183 -10.85 -10.56 1.81
CA VAL A 183 -12.16 -10.84 2.41
C VAL A 183 -13.15 -9.72 2.11
N ALA A 184 -12.74 -8.45 2.29
CA ALA A 184 -13.56 -7.29 1.98
C ALA A 184 -13.92 -7.20 0.48
N PHE A 185 -12.99 -7.56 -0.40
CA PHE A 185 -13.21 -7.64 -1.85
C PHE A 185 -14.29 -8.67 -2.19
N LYS A 186 -14.13 -9.92 -1.73
CA LYS A 186 -15.12 -10.99 -1.96
C LYS A 186 -16.47 -10.70 -1.31
N SER A 187 -16.48 -10.08 -0.12
CA SER A 187 -17.71 -9.64 0.54
C SER A 187 -18.49 -8.63 -0.31
N SER A 188 -17.79 -7.70 -0.97
CA SER A 188 -18.43 -6.72 -1.87
C SER A 188 -19.10 -7.37 -3.08
N ILE A 189 -18.51 -8.46 -3.61
CA ILE A 189 -19.09 -9.24 -4.71
C ILE A 189 -20.26 -10.09 -4.19
N TRP A 190 -20.10 -10.72 -3.03
CA TRP A 190 -21.14 -11.57 -2.42
C TRP A 190 -22.42 -10.80 -2.13
N GLU A 191 -22.31 -9.62 -1.53
CA GLU A 191 -23.43 -8.77 -1.14
C GLU A 191 -24.27 -8.32 -2.35
N SER A 192 -23.65 -8.24 -3.53
CA SER A 192 -24.35 -7.95 -4.80
C SER A 192 -25.35 -9.05 -5.16
N LYS A 193 -24.94 -10.32 -5.04
CA LYS A 193 -25.75 -11.49 -5.40
C LYS A 193 -26.67 -11.97 -4.27
N HIS A 194 -26.32 -11.67 -3.02
CA HIS A 194 -27.02 -12.18 -1.83
C HIS A 194 -27.29 -11.04 -0.82
N PRO A 195 -28.23 -10.13 -1.13
CA PRO A 195 -28.51 -8.98 -0.26
C PRO A 195 -29.02 -9.44 1.10
N GLY A 196 -28.38 -8.95 2.18
CA GLY A 196 -28.78 -9.25 3.56
C GLY A 196 -28.32 -10.61 4.09
N ILE A 197 -27.71 -11.46 3.25
CA ILE A 197 -27.16 -12.75 3.66
C ILE A 197 -25.67 -12.57 3.98
N PRO A 198 -25.20 -12.93 5.19
CA PRO A 198 -23.78 -12.88 5.51
C PRO A 198 -22.99 -13.77 4.55
N MET A 199 -21.82 -13.30 4.14
CA MET A 199 -20.92 -14.10 3.31
C MET A 199 -20.45 -15.34 4.10
N PRO A 200 -20.46 -16.54 3.50
CA PRO A 200 -19.83 -17.70 4.12
C PRO A 200 -18.33 -17.45 4.34
N PRO A 201 -17.66 -18.26 5.18
CA PRO A 201 -16.21 -18.17 5.35
C PRO A 201 -15.48 -18.16 4.00
N ILE A 202 -14.47 -17.31 3.89
CA ILE A 202 -13.67 -17.17 2.66
C ILE A 202 -12.99 -18.48 2.24
N THR A 203 -12.72 -19.36 3.22
CA THR A 203 -12.18 -20.71 3.01
C THR A 203 -13.12 -21.58 2.18
N GLU A 204 -14.44 -21.40 2.26
CA GLU A 204 -15.41 -22.11 1.41
C GLU A 204 -15.40 -21.60 -0.03
N GLN A 205 -15.03 -20.33 -0.24
CA GLN A 205 -14.97 -19.70 -1.56
C GLN A 205 -13.67 -19.97 -2.32
N ILE A 206 -12.60 -20.38 -1.62
CA ILE A 206 -11.32 -20.74 -2.22
C ILE A 206 -11.23 -22.28 -2.30
N PRO A 207 -11.00 -22.88 -3.49
CA PRO A 207 -10.84 -24.32 -3.61
C PRO A 207 -9.77 -24.86 -2.66
N ARG A 208 -10.00 -26.05 -2.09
CA ARG A 208 -9.03 -26.71 -1.21
C ARG A 208 -7.91 -27.34 -2.02
N GLU A 209 -6.67 -27.09 -1.62
CA GLU A 209 -5.48 -27.69 -2.20
C GLU A 209 -4.94 -28.82 -1.31
N LYS A 210 -4.17 -29.75 -1.88
CA LYS A 210 -3.64 -30.94 -1.15
C LYS A 210 -2.74 -30.58 0.05
N ALA A 211 -2.12 -29.40 0.02
CA ALA A 211 -1.26 -28.91 1.09
C ALA A 211 -2.02 -28.08 2.16
N ASP A 212 -3.35 -27.94 2.04
CA ASP A 212 -4.20 -27.39 3.09
C ASP A 212 -4.46 -28.48 4.15
N ASN A 213 -3.49 -28.66 5.06
CA ASN A 213 -3.67 -29.53 6.22
C ASN A 213 -4.82 -29.00 7.09
N SER A 214 -5.72 -29.89 7.51
CA SER A 214 -6.89 -29.53 8.33
C SER A 214 -6.58 -29.26 9.81
N ASP A 215 -5.35 -29.52 10.26
CA ASP A 215 -5.05 -29.75 11.68
C ASP A 215 -4.19 -28.66 12.35
N GLU A 216 -3.69 -27.67 11.59
CA GLU A 216 -2.77 -26.65 12.11
C GLU A 216 -3.39 -25.24 12.24
N ASP A 217 -4.64 -25.04 11.82
CA ASP A 217 -5.21 -23.70 11.65
C ASP A 217 -6.72 -23.65 11.97
N ASP A 218 -7.11 -24.13 13.16
CA ASP A 218 -8.39 -23.78 13.82
C ASP A 218 -8.35 -22.32 14.35
N ASP A 219 -7.77 -21.44 13.52
CA ASP A 219 -7.53 -20.03 13.76
C ASP A 219 -8.78 -19.26 13.32
N LEU A 220 -9.52 -18.73 14.31
CA LEU A 220 -10.66 -17.82 14.24
C LEU A 220 -10.99 -17.33 12.81
N GLU A 221 -11.85 -18.09 12.12
CA GLU A 221 -12.31 -17.74 10.78
C GLU A 221 -13.14 -16.45 10.85
N VAL A 222 -12.84 -15.49 9.98
CA VAL A 222 -13.63 -14.26 9.88
C VAL A 222 -14.99 -14.61 9.27
N GLY A 223 -15.99 -14.82 10.13
CA GLY A 223 -17.38 -15.02 9.72
C GLY A 223 -17.92 -13.81 8.96
N GLY A 224 -18.89 -14.04 8.07
CA GLY A 224 -19.52 -12.96 7.31
C GLY A 224 -20.19 -11.93 8.20
N VAL A 225 -19.76 -10.68 8.09
CA VAL A 225 -20.43 -9.54 8.72
C VAL A 225 -21.34 -8.88 7.70
N THR A 226 -22.63 -8.79 8.02
CA THR A 226 -23.57 -7.97 7.23
C THR A 226 -23.30 -6.50 7.51
N GLN A 227 -23.04 -5.73 6.45
CA GLN A 227 -22.88 -4.29 6.57
C GLN A 227 -24.24 -3.65 6.84
N ASN A 228 -24.36 -2.94 7.97
CA ASN A 228 -25.57 -2.20 8.29
C ASN A 228 -25.50 -0.79 7.67
N TYR A 229 -26.35 -0.52 6.68
CA TYR A 229 -26.44 0.79 6.01
C TYR A 229 -27.43 1.76 6.68
N LEU A 230 -28.02 1.37 7.82
CA LEU A 230 -28.90 2.23 8.60
C LEU A 230 -28.11 3.14 9.53
N CYS A 231 -28.55 4.38 9.64
CA CYS A 231 -28.00 5.33 10.60
C CYS A 231 -28.43 4.96 12.02
N PRO A 232 -27.50 4.82 12.99
CA PRO A 232 -27.84 4.52 14.38
C PRO A 232 -28.74 5.58 15.06
N LEU A 233 -28.80 6.79 14.51
CA LEU A 233 -29.58 7.91 15.04
C LEU A 233 -30.98 8.01 14.43
N THR A 234 -31.10 7.87 13.12
CA THR A 234 -32.38 8.05 12.41
C THR A 234 -33.08 6.72 12.14
N LEU A 235 -32.38 5.59 12.26
CA LEU A 235 -32.84 4.25 11.88
C LEU A 235 -33.27 4.13 10.41
N THR A 236 -32.94 5.12 9.59
CA THR A 236 -33.14 5.14 8.13
C THR A 236 -31.81 4.89 7.42
N LEU A 237 -31.85 4.65 6.10
CA LEU A 237 -30.63 4.61 5.29
C LEU A 237 -29.76 5.86 5.52
N LEU A 238 -28.45 5.63 5.59
CA LEU A 238 -27.46 6.69 5.73
C LEU A 238 -27.57 7.70 4.59
N ALA A 239 -27.68 8.98 4.93
CA ALA A 239 -27.64 10.09 3.98
C ALA A 239 -26.38 10.91 4.23
N ASP A 240 -25.50 11.00 3.23
CA ASP A 240 -24.17 11.60 3.32
C ASP A 240 -23.42 11.12 4.57
N PRO A 241 -22.99 9.85 4.62
CA PRO A 241 -22.44 9.26 5.83
C PRO A 241 -21.15 9.96 6.28
N TYR A 242 -21.10 10.25 7.57
CA TYR A 242 -19.93 10.75 8.29
C TYR A 242 -19.45 9.69 9.27
N THR A 243 -18.18 9.34 9.20
CA THR A 243 -17.57 8.30 10.03
C THR A 243 -16.62 8.92 11.04
N SER A 244 -16.79 8.55 12.31
CA SER A 244 -15.90 9.02 13.38
C SER A 244 -14.57 8.28 13.32
N ILE A 245 -13.46 9.02 13.25
CA ILE A 245 -12.11 8.43 13.27
C ILE A 245 -11.82 7.78 14.64
N ALA A 246 -12.47 8.26 15.71
CA ALA A 246 -12.25 7.74 17.06
C ALA A 246 -12.83 6.33 17.24
N CYS A 247 -14.03 6.09 16.70
CA CYS A 247 -14.79 4.86 16.98
C CYS A 247 -15.20 4.04 15.76
N GLY A 248 -15.10 4.56 14.54
CA GLY A 248 -15.50 3.87 13.30
C GLY A 248 -17.00 3.86 13.03
N HIS A 249 -17.84 4.41 13.91
CA HIS A 249 -19.29 4.48 13.65
C HIS A 249 -19.64 5.56 12.63
N SER A 250 -20.58 5.22 11.76
CA SER A 250 -21.07 6.08 10.67
C SER A 250 -22.48 6.59 10.96
N PHE A 251 -22.73 7.85 10.64
CA PHE A 251 -24.01 8.54 10.87
C PHE A 251 -24.39 9.41 9.67
N SER A 252 -25.68 9.68 9.48
CA SER A 252 -26.10 10.66 8.47
C SER A 252 -25.61 12.07 8.85
N ALA A 253 -25.07 12.82 7.90
CA ALA A 253 -24.47 14.14 8.15
C ALA A 253 -25.40 15.09 8.94
N ALA A 254 -26.66 15.18 8.52
CA ALA A 254 -27.65 16.02 9.19
C ALA A 254 -27.91 15.58 10.65
N ALA A 255 -28.00 14.26 10.88
CA ALA A 255 -28.29 13.70 12.21
C ALA A 255 -27.16 13.90 13.21
N ILE A 256 -25.91 13.64 12.79
CA ILE A 256 -24.75 13.82 13.67
C ILE A 256 -24.50 15.31 13.95
N THR A 257 -24.67 16.17 12.94
CA THR A 257 -24.50 17.63 13.12
C THR A 257 -25.55 18.19 14.08
N ALA A 258 -26.82 17.75 13.95
CA ALA A 258 -27.88 18.14 14.88
C ALA A 258 -27.61 17.66 16.32
N THR A 259 -27.09 16.44 16.48
CA THR A 259 -26.77 15.87 17.80
C THR A 259 -25.64 16.61 18.52
N PHE A 260 -24.67 17.15 17.77
CA PHE A 260 -23.54 17.91 18.31
C PHE A 260 -23.84 19.42 18.47
N GLY A 261 -24.90 19.92 17.84
CA GLY A 261 -25.51 21.22 18.16
C GLY A 261 -24.57 22.43 18.08
N GLY A 262 -23.69 22.50 17.07
CA GLY A 262 -22.74 23.60 16.88
C GLY A 262 -21.65 23.74 17.96
N SER A 263 -21.66 22.87 18.97
CA SER A 263 -20.68 22.88 20.06
C SER A 263 -19.41 22.12 19.65
N ASN A 264 -18.25 22.73 19.87
CA ASN A 264 -16.94 22.13 19.59
C ASN A 264 -16.43 21.21 20.72
N GLY A 265 -17.28 20.93 21.71
CA GLY A 265 -16.95 20.09 22.85
C GLY A 265 -16.90 18.60 22.48
N LEU A 266 -16.10 17.83 23.22
CA LEU A 266 -16.14 16.38 23.12
C LEU A 266 -17.47 15.88 23.69
N ARG A 267 -18.17 15.04 22.92
CA ARG A 267 -19.38 14.34 23.34
C ARG A 267 -19.20 12.84 23.17
N LYS A 268 -19.98 12.08 23.93
CA LYS A 268 -20.06 10.63 23.80
C LYS A 268 -20.62 10.26 22.42
N CYS A 269 -20.06 9.21 21.82
CA CYS A 269 -20.58 8.62 20.59
C CYS A 269 -22.07 8.30 20.75
N PRO A 270 -22.94 8.78 19.85
CA PRO A 270 -24.38 8.49 19.92
C PRO A 270 -24.77 7.06 19.53
N ALA A 271 -23.84 6.29 18.95
CA ALA A 271 -24.08 4.87 18.67
C ALA A 271 -24.29 4.11 19.98
N ALA A 272 -25.37 3.33 20.04
CA ALA A 272 -25.72 2.56 21.23
C ALA A 272 -24.55 1.69 21.69
N GLY A 273 -24.24 1.73 22.99
CA GLY A 273 -23.16 0.94 23.60
C GLY A 273 -21.74 1.48 23.37
N CYS A 274 -21.53 2.52 22.57
CA CYS A 274 -20.19 3.08 22.36
C CYS A 274 -19.81 4.08 23.47
N ASN A 275 -18.66 3.87 24.11
CA ASN A 275 -18.17 4.75 25.19
C ASN A 275 -17.12 5.79 24.76
N LYS A 276 -16.74 5.79 23.48
CA LYS A 276 -15.74 6.72 22.95
C LYS A 276 -16.31 8.13 22.86
N GLN A 277 -15.47 9.13 23.13
CA GLN A 277 -15.82 10.55 23.00
C GLN A 277 -15.09 11.17 21.82
N PHE A 278 -15.78 12.04 21.09
CA PHE A 278 -15.20 12.78 19.97
C PHE A 278 -15.92 14.12 19.80
N SER A 279 -15.35 15.02 19.01
CA SER A 279 -15.96 16.26 18.54
C SER A 279 -16.40 16.09 17.08
N LEU A 280 -17.29 16.95 16.59
CA LEU A 280 -17.78 16.89 15.20
C LEU A 280 -16.62 16.93 14.17
N ALA A 281 -15.51 17.60 14.49
CA ALA A 281 -14.32 17.66 13.64
C ALA A 281 -13.62 16.30 13.43
N HIS A 282 -13.85 15.33 14.31
CA HIS A 282 -13.34 13.95 14.16
C HIS A 282 -14.24 13.07 13.27
N CYS A 283 -15.43 13.55 12.90
CA CYS A 283 -16.30 12.89 11.93
C CYS A 283 -15.95 13.40 10.53
N LYS A 284 -15.47 12.50 9.67
CA LYS A 284 -15.13 12.83 8.28
C LYS A 284 -16.18 12.28 7.32
N PRO A 285 -16.48 12.97 6.21
CA PRO A 285 -17.30 12.42 5.15
C PRO A 285 -16.71 11.11 4.62
N ASP A 286 -17.50 10.05 4.59
CA ASP A 286 -17.11 8.76 4.06
C ASP A 286 -17.72 8.55 2.66
N LYS A 287 -16.93 8.92 1.65
CA LYS A 287 -17.34 8.80 0.24
C LYS A 287 -17.50 7.35 -0.21
N ASP A 288 -16.81 6.43 0.43
CA ASP A 288 -16.81 5.02 0.06
C ASP A 288 -18.06 4.35 0.60
N LEU A 289 -18.41 4.62 1.86
CA LEU A 289 -19.69 4.22 2.43
C LEU A 289 -20.88 4.88 1.71
N ALA A 290 -20.77 6.15 1.31
CA ALA A 290 -21.82 6.83 0.54
C ALA A 290 -22.13 6.10 -0.78
N LYS A 291 -21.10 5.63 -1.50
CA LYS A 291 -21.27 4.83 -2.71
C LYS A 291 -21.95 3.49 -2.43
N LYS A 292 -21.53 2.79 -1.37
CA LYS A 292 -22.14 1.51 -0.96
C LYS A 292 -23.61 1.67 -0.60
N VAL A 293 -23.96 2.69 0.18
CA VAL A 293 -25.36 2.99 0.55
C VAL A 293 -26.19 3.33 -0.70
N LYS A 294 -25.62 4.09 -1.66
CA LYS A 294 -26.29 4.37 -2.93
C LYS A 294 -26.54 3.11 -3.76
N ALA A 295 -25.54 2.22 -3.86
CA ALA A 295 -25.69 0.93 -4.53
C ALA A 295 -26.76 0.06 -3.83
N TYR A 296 -26.72 -0.02 -2.50
CA TYR A 296 -27.73 -0.71 -1.71
C TYR A 296 -29.14 -0.15 -1.94
N LYS A 297 -29.31 1.18 -1.95
CA LYS A 297 -30.59 1.82 -2.25
C LYS A 297 -31.11 1.45 -3.64
N ARG A 298 -30.24 1.47 -4.67
CA ARG A 298 -30.59 1.06 -6.04
C ARG A 298 -31.02 -0.41 -6.11
N ARG A 299 -30.42 -1.29 -5.31
CA ARG A 299 -30.81 -2.71 -5.24
C ARG A 299 -32.19 -2.88 -4.60
N MET A 300 -32.43 -2.18 -3.49
CA MET A 300 -33.74 -2.20 -2.81
C MET A 300 -34.87 -1.68 -3.71
N GLU A 301 -34.60 -0.64 -4.51
CA GLU A 301 -35.58 -0.07 -5.45
C GLU A 301 -35.92 -1.05 -6.58
N ARG A 302 -34.90 -1.65 -7.22
CA ARG A 302 -35.12 -2.68 -8.27
C ARG A 302 -35.89 -3.89 -7.75
N ASN A 303 -35.51 -4.43 -6.59
CA ASN A 303 -36.19 -5.60 -6.02
C ASN A 303 -37.65 -5.30 -5.64
N ARG A 304 -37.97 -4.04 -5.32
CA ARG A 304 -39.34 -3.61 -5.06
C ARG A 304 -40.15 -3.48 -6.35
N GLU A 305 -39.55 -2.93 -7.41
CA GLU A 305 -40.18 -2.85 -8.74
C GLU A 305 -40.49 -4.26 -9.28
N ASP A 306 -39.57 -5.22 -9.12
CA ASP A 306 -39.78 -6.61 -9.54
C ASP A 306 -40.86 -7.32 -8.70
N SER A 307 -40.89 -7.10 -7.37
CA SER A 307 -41.92 -7.70 -6.51
C SER A 307 -43.31 -7.13 -6.75
N ASP A 308 -43.41 -5.83 -6.99
CA ASP A 308 -44.68 -5.15 -7.26
C ASP A 308 -45.21 -5.51 -8.67
N ALA A 309 -44.35 -5.98 -9.60
CA ALA A 309 -44.72 -6.42 -10.93
C ALA A 309 -45.26 -7.87 -10.97
N GLU A 310 -44.79 -8.75 -10.08
CA GLU A 310 -45.28 -10.14 -9.97
C GLU A 310 -46.67 -10.25 -9.30
N GLU A 311 -47.13 -9.23 -8.56
CA GLU A 311 -48.44 -9.21 -7.88
C GLU A 311 -49.62 -8.81 -8.80
N VAL A 312 -49.37 -8.39 -10.05
CA VAL A 312 -50.42 -7.83 -10.96
C VAL A 312 -50.95 -8.84 -11.98
N VAL A 313 -50.68 -10.14 -11.81
CA VAL A 313 -51.24 -11.21 -12.67
C VAL A 313 -52.34 -11.96 -11.93
N ASP A 314 -53.55 -11.40 -11.97
CA ASP A 314 -54.82 -12.10 -11.69
C ASP A 314 -55.84 -11.80 -12.81
#